data_AF-A0A9X0K3K2-F1
#
_entry.id   AF-A0A9X0K3K2-F1
#
_cell.length_a   1.000
_cell.length_b   1.000
_cell.length_c   1.000
_cell.angle_alpha   90.00
_cell.angle_beta   90.00
_cell.angle_gamma   90.00
#
_symmetry.space_group_name_H-M   'P 1'
#
loop_
_entity.id
_entity.type
_entity.pdbx_description
1 polymer ?
#
loop_
_entity_poly.entity_id
_entity_poly.type
_entity_poly.pdbx_seq_one_letter_code
_entity_poly.pdbx_strand_id
1 'polypeptide(L)'
;MEPLGSSAKQGRKITLNASTLAMSVMVIVLLVAVIFAANSNEIVGWFVVVISAGWLLLAGFMMFGLKRGAQKINNSLREATAAATPRAQAGTVVVDEATSQRDMKLDHSFKIVQVQARVIAEQRELKNPESEEMIDRALDTIQMTASNARDMIKPAKPLDGEIIG
;
A
#
# COMPACT_ATOMS: atom_id res chain seq x y z
N MET A 1 45.16 -29.23 -6.63
CA MET A 1 43.73 -29.33 -6.31
C MET A 1 43.32 -27.99 -5.73
N GLU A 2 42.61 -27.17 -6.50
CA GLU A 2 41.75 -26.07 -6.03
C GLU A 2 40.96 -25.53 -7.25
N PRO A 3 39.75 -24.99 -7.05
CA PRO A 3 38.61 -25.30 -7.89
C PRO A 3 38.40 -24.34 -9.07
N LEU A 4 37.88 -24.92 -10.15
CA LEU A 4 37.27 -24.23 -11.28
C LEU A 4 36.08 -23.40 -10.76
N GLY A 5 36.13 -22.09 -11.03
CA GLY A 5 35.04 -21.16 -10.77
C GLY A 5 33.77 -21.63 -11.47
N SER A 6 32.84 -22.17 -10.68
CA SER A 6 31.46 -22.39 -11.09
C SER A 6 30.84 -21.04 -11.41
N SER A 7 30.76 -20.70 -12.70
CA SER A 7 29.86 -19.66 -13.18
C SER A 7 28.43 -20.18 -12.99
N ALA A 8 27.92 -20.04 -11.77
CA ALA A 8 26.51 -20.21 -11.50
C ALA A 8 25.76 -19.18 -12.36
N LYS A 9 25.10 -19.66 -13.43
CA LYS A 9 24.05 -18.90 -14.10
C LYS A 9 23.07 -18.48 -13.02
N GLN A 10 23.14 -17.20 -12.64
CA GLN A 10 22.21 -16.58 -11.73
C GLN A 10 20.84 -16.62 -12.42
N GLY A 11 20.08 -17.67 -12.11
CA GLY A 11 18.71 -17.83 -12.56
C GLY A 11 17.96 -16.58 -12.12
N ARG A 12 17.61 -15.73 -13.09
CA ARG A 12 16.79 -14.55 -12.88
C ARG A 12 15.45 -15.04 -12.36
N LYS A 13 15.27 -15.03 -11.04
CA LYS A 13 13.98 -15.31 -10.42
C LYS A 13 13.05 -14.17 -10.84
N ILE A 14 12.26 -14.42 -11.89
CA ILE A 14 11.20 -13.53 -12.32
C ILE A 14 10.15 -13.60 -11.22
N THR A 15 10.16 -12.62 -10.33
CA THR A 15 9.07 -12.41 -9.39
C THR A 15 7.89 -11.90 -10.21
N LEU A 16 7.01 -12.82 -10.61
CA LEU A 16 5.74 -12.48 -11.24
C LEU A 16 4.91 -11.74 -10.20
N ASN A 17 4.95 -10.41 -10.29
CA ASN A 17 4.05 -9.54 -9.54
C ASN A 17 2.62 -9.94 -9.90
N ALA A 18 1.69 -9.95 -8.95
CA ALA A 18 0.29 -10.30 -9.18
C ALA A 18 -0.34 -9.56 -10.38
N SER A 19 0.16 -8.36 -10.69
CA SER A 19 -0.17 -7.57 -11.89
C SER A 19 0.19 -8.26 -13.22
N THR A 20 1.36 -8.90 -13.33
CA THR A 20 1.78 -9.65 -14.52
C THR A 20 0.99 -10.93 -14.72
N LEU A 21 0.56 -11.56 -13.61
CA LEU A 21 -0.31 -12.74 -13.65
C LEU A 21 -1.70 -12.36 -14.16
N ALA A 22 -2.29 -11.28 -13.62
CA ALA A 22 -3.58 -10.77 -14.06
C ALA A 22 -3.58 -10.35 -15.54
N MET A 23 -2.49 -9.70 -16.01
CA MET A 23 -2.35 -9.31 -17.42
C MET A 23 -2.23 -10.53 -18.35
N SER A 24 -1.47 -11.55 -17.95
CA SER A 24 -1.37 -12.80 -18.72
C SER A 24 -2.72 -13.51 -18.84
N VAL A 25 -3.50 -13.56 -17.75
CA VAL A 25 -4.84 -14.16 -17.75
C VAL A 25 -5.78 -13.40 -18.70
N MET A 26 -5.74 -12.06 -18.67
CA MET A 26 -6.57 -11.22 -19.55
C MET A 26 -6.26 -11.42 -21.03
N VAL A 27 -4.97 -11.58 -21.38
CA VAL A 27 -4.53 -11.88 -22.75
C VAL A 27 -5.00 -13.27 -23.20
N ILE A 28 -4.96 -14.27 -22.32
CA ILE A 28 -5.44 -15.63 -22.63
C ILE A 28 -6.95 -15.62 -22.89
N VAL A 29 -7.74 -14.94 -22.05
CA VAL A 29 -9.19 -14.79 -22.26
C VAL A 29 -9.49 -14.09 -23.60
N LEU A 30 -8.73 -13.06 -23.95
CA LEU A 30 -8.83 -12.36 -25.22
C LEU A 30 -8.53 -13.28 -26.41
N LEU A 31 -7.48 -14.10 -26.34
CA LEU A 31 -7.15 -15.06 -27.39
C LEU A 31 -8.23 -16.14 -27.57
N VAL A 32 -8.77 -16.67 -26.47
CA VAL A 32 -9.89 -17.63 -26.49
C VAL A 32 -11.11 -17.01 -27.17
N ALA A 33 -11.43 -15.76 -26.84
CA ALA A 33 -12.54 -15.06 -27.48
C ALA A 33 -12.33 -14.80 -28.98
N VAL A 34 -11.12 -14.45 -29.40
CA VAL A 34 -10.79 -14.26 -30.83
C VAL A 34 -10.90 -15.58 -31.60
N ILE A 35 -10.47 -16.70 -31.01
CA ILE A 35 -10.59 -18.03 -31.62
C ILE A 35 -12.07 -18.43 -31.75
N PHE A 36 -12.89 -18.17 -30.73
CA PHE A 36 -14.34 -18.40 -30.79
C PHE A 36 -15.03 -17.48 -31.81
N ALA A 37 -14.63 -16.22 -31.91
CA ALA A 37 -15.15 -15.26 -32.89
C ALA A 37 -14.75 -15.62 -34.34
N ALA A 38 -13.56 -16.15 -34.55
CA ALA A 38 -13.06 -16.53 -35.87
C ALA A 38 -13.71 -17.82 -36.40
N ASN A 39 -14.20 -18.69 -35.52
CA ASN A 39 -14.71 -20.01 -35.89
C ASN A 39 -16.24 -20.07 -36.05
N SER A 40 -16.97 -18.98 -35.78
CA SER A 40 -18.42 -18.95 -35.96
C SER A 40 -18.84 -17.57 -36.45
N ASN A 41 -19.48 -17.51 -37.61
CA ASN A 41 -20.01 -16.29 -38.24
C ASN A 41 -21.22 -15.73 -37.44
N GLU A 42 -21.07 -15.57 -36.13
CA GLU A 42 -22.08 -15.07 -35.22
C GLU A 42 -21.67 -13.71 -34.65
N ILE A 43 -22.66 -12.81 -34.65
CA ILE A 43 -22.64 -11.44 -34.14
C ILE A 43 -21.96 -11.31 -32.75
N VAL A 44 -22.01 -12.37 -31.94
CA VAL A 44 -21.38 -12.45 -30.62
C VAL A 44 -19.85 -12.27 -30.67
N GLY A 45 -19.17 -12.77 -31.71
CA GLY A 45 -17.72 -12.63 -31.86
C GLY A 45 -17.28 -11.16 -32.03
N TRP A 46 -18.06 -10.38 -32.78
CA TRP A 46 -17.81 -8.96 -32.97
C TRP A 46 -17.99 -8.14 -31.69
N PHE A 47 -18.94 -8.52 -30.83
CA PHE A 47 -19.10 -7.88 -29.51
C PHE A 47 -17.86 -8.06 -28.64
N VAL A 48 -17.27 -9.26 -28.62
CA VAL A 48 -16.07 -9.48 -27.81
C VAL A 48 -14.87 -8.73 -28.38
N VAL A 49 -14.73 -8.61 -29.70
CA VAL A 49 -13.68 -7.79 -30.34
C VAL A 49 -13.82 -6.31 -29.95
N VAL A 50 -15.03 -5.74 -30.03
CA VAL A 50 -15.28 -4.33 -29.68
C VAL A 50 -15.05 -4.06 -28.18
N ILE A 51 -15.54 -4.94 -27.31
CA ILE A 51 -15.36 -4.81 -25.85
C ILE A 51 -13.87 -4.92 -25.49
N SER A 52 -13.16 -5.88 -26.09
CA SER A 52 -11.71 -6.05 -25.87
C SER A 52 -10.91 -4.84 -26.36
N ALA A 53 -11.27 -4.30 -27.53
CA ALA A 53 -10.64 -3.08 -28.06
C ALA A 53 -10.89 -1.87 -27.15
N GLY A 54 -12.10 -1.73 -26.59
CA GLY A 54 -12.42 -0.70 -25.60
C GLY A 54 -11.56 -0.79 -24.33
N TRP A 55 -11.37 -2.00 -23.79
CA TRP A 55 -10.51 -2.22 -22.63
C TRP A 55 -9.03 -1.97 -22.92
N LEU A 56 -8.53 -2.35 -24.10
CA LEU A 56 -7.16 -2.06 -24.51
C LEU A 56 -6.91 -0.55 -24.69
N LEU A 57 -7.87 0.18 -25.26
CA LEU A 57 -7.80 1.64 -25.37
C LEU A 57 -7.81 2.30 -23.99
N LEU A 58 -8.66 1.85 -23.06
CA LEU A 58 -8.71 2.37 -21.69
C LEU A 58 -7.38 2.12 -20.97
N ALA A 59 -6.82 0.91 -21.08
CA ALA A 59 -5.54 0.56 -20.49
C ALA A 59 -4.39 1.37 -21.09
N GLY A 60 -4.37 1.53 -22.42
CA GLY A 60 -3.42 2.39 -23.13
C GLY A 60 -3.51 3.84 -22.66
N PHE A 61 -4.73 4.39 -22.62
CA PHE A 61 -4.98 5.74 -22.13
C PHE A 61 -4.50 5.94 -20.69
N MET A 62 -4.78 4.98 -19.80
CA MET A 62 -4.30 5.01 -18.42
C MET A 62 -2.77 5.04 -18.37
N MET A 63 -2.10 4.18 -19.15
CA MET A 63 -0.64 4.10 -19.20
C MET A 63 0.01 5.38 -19.76
N PHE A 64 -0.60 5.99 -20.79
CA PHE A 64 -0.17 7.28 -21.32
C PHE A 64 -0.46 8.44 -20.36
N GLY A 65 -1.60 8.41 -19.65
CA GLY A 65 -1.99 9.37 -18.63
C GLY A 65 -1.05 9.36 -17.42
N LEU A 66 -0.70 8.18 -16.92
CA LEU A 66 0.28 7.99 -15.84
C LEU A 66 1.67 8.49 -16.24
N LYS A 67 2.14 8.18 -17.46
CA LYS A 67 3.43 8.68 -17.96
C LYS A 67 3.45 10.21 -18.09
N ARG A 68 2.38 10.82 -18.59
CA ARG A 68 2.27 12.29 -18.72
C ARG A 68 2.09 12.98 -17.36
N GLY A 69 1.35 12.39 -16.43
CA GLY A 69 1.13 12.89 -15.08
C GLY A 69 2.41 12.87 -14.24
N ALA A 70 3.16 11.76 -14.29
CA ALA A 70 4.44 11.63 -13.59
C ALA A 70 5.47 12.67 -14.08
N GLN A 71 5.52 12.96 -15.39
CA GLN A 71 6.41 13.98 -15.94
C GLN A 71 6.04 15.39 -15.48
N LYS A 72 4.74 15.72 -15.39
CA LYS A 72 4.29 17.03 -14.88
C LYS A 72 4.58 17.20 -13.38
N ILE A 73 4.35 16.15 -12.58
CA ILE A 73 4.63 16.18 -11.14
C ILE A 73 6.14 16.34 -10.88
N ASN A 74 6.99 15.63 -11.62
CA ASN A 74 8.43 15.73 -11.43
C ASN A 74 8.97 17.13 -11.79
N ASN A 75 8.37 17.80 -12.78
CA ASN A 75 8.71 19.17 -13.13
C ASN A 75 8.21 20.16 -12.06
N SER A 76 6.98 20.03 -11.57
CA SER A 76 6.45 20.88 -10.49
C SER A 76 7.20 20.70 -9.17
N LEU A 77 7.63 19.48 -8.84
CA LEU A 77 8.48 19.21 -7.68
C LEU A 77 9.86 19.83 -7.83
N ARG A 78 10.47 19.77 -9.02
CA ARG A 78 11.75 20.43 -9.31
C ARG A 78 11.66 21.95 -9.19
N GLU A 79 10.58 22.56 -9.70
CA GLU A 79 10.33 24.00 -9.57
C GLU A 79 10.08 24.41 -8.12
N ALA A 80 9.30 23.64 -7.36
CA ALA A 80 9.07 23.89 -5.94
C ALA A 80 10.34 23.70 -5.08
N THR A 81 11.18 22.72 -5.40
CA THR A 81 12.46 22.48 -4.72
C THR A 81 13.47 23.59 -5.04
N ALA A 82 13.51 24.06 -6.28
CA ALA A 82 14.36 25.18 -6.68
C ALA A 82 13.89 26.50 -6.03
N ALA A 83 12.58 26.73 -5.91
CA ALA A 83 12.01 27.89 -5.24
C ALA A 83 12.21 27.88 -3.71
N ALA A 84 12.33 26.69 -3.09
CA ALA A 84 12.58 26.54 -1.65
C ALA A 84 14.06 26.70 -1.24
N THR A 85 14.99 26.73 -2.20
CA THR A 85 16.44 26.69 -1.93
C THR A 85 17.10 28.01 -1.45
N PRO A 86 16.46 29.20 -1.41
CA PRO A 86 17.03 30.36 -0.71
C PRO A 86 16.32 30.73 0.61
N ARG A 87 15.48 29.88 1.22
CA ARG A 87 14.84 30.19 2.53
C ARG A 87 14.94 29.09 3.60
N ALA A 88 15.87 28.15 3.47
CA ALA A 88 16.19 27.20 4.53
C ALA A 88 17.27 27.77 5.48
N GLN A 89 17.00 28.91 6.12
CA GLN A 89 17.63 29.32 7.37
C GLN A 89 16.53 29.41 8.42
N ALA A 90 16.27 28.29 9.09
CA ALA A 90 15.76 28.13 10.46
C ALA A 90 15.18 26.71 10.62
N GLY A 91 15.94 25.83 11.29
CA GLY A 91 15.43 24.57 11.84
C GLY A 91 15.34 23.40 10.86
N THR A 92 16.47 22.73 10.59
CA THR A 92 16.42 21.32 10.23
C THR A 92 15.81 20.55 11.40
N VAL A 93 14.51 20.20 11.32
CA VAL A 93 13.93 19.20 12.21
C VAL A 93 14.56 17.87 11.80
N VAL A 94 15.66 17.52 12.46
CA VAL A 94 16.11 16.13 12.49
C VAL A 94 14.99 15.39 13.20
N VAL A 95 14.14 14.69 12.44
CA VAL A 95 13.16 13.79 13.04
C VAL A 95 13.98 12.71 13.74
N ASP A 96 14.06 12.83 15.05
CA ASP A 96 14.73 11.88 15.91
C ASP A 96 14.15 10.48 15.66
N GLU A 97 15.00 9.47 15.51
CA GLU A 97 14.62 8.08 15.23
C GLU A 97 13.63 7.57 16.29
N ALA A 98 13.74 8.05 17.55
CA ALA A 98 12.80 7.70 18.62
C ALA A 98 11.39 8.32 18.43
N THR A 99 11.30 9.46 17.73
CA THR A 99 10.01 10.05 17.34
C THR A 99 9.38 9.26 16.19
N SER A 100 10.17 8.92 15.17
CA SER A 100 9.71 8.08 14.05
C SER A 100 9.19 6.71 14.52
N GLN A 101 9.93 6.03 15.40
CA GLN A 101 9.50 4.74 15.96
C GLN A 101 8.27 4.84 16.86
N ARG A 102 8.12 5.96 17.59
CA ARG A 102 6.92 6.23 18.38
C ARG A 102 5.71 6.39 17.46
N ASP A 103 5.84 7.16 16.39
CA ASP A 103 4.76 7.39 15.44
C ASP A 103 4.32 6.10 14.74
N MET A 104 5.26 5.24 14.34
CA MET A 104 4.95 3.91 13.78
C MET A 104 4.18 3.02 14.77
N LYS A 105 4.57 3.02 16.05
CA LYS A 105 3.88 2.26 17.10
C LYS A 105 2.49 2.83 17.40
N LEU A 106 2.34 4.15 17.41
CA LEU A 106 1.05 4.83 17.57
C LEU A 106 0.10 4.51 16.40
N ASP A 107 0.60 4.56 15.16
CA ASP A 107 -0.18 4.15 13.98
C ASP A 107 -0.68 2.70 14.11
N HIS A 108 0.18 1.79 14.58
CA HIS A 108 -0.21 0.41 14.83
C HIS A 108 -1.29 0.29 15.92
N SER A 109 -1.14 1.02 17.04
CA SER A 109 -2.16 1.07 18.09
C SER A 109 -3.51 1.58 17.57
N PHE A 110 -3.51 2.62 16.72
CA PHE A 110 -4.76 3.12 16.13
C PHE A 110 -5.40 2.13 15.16
N LYS A 111 -4.62 1.37 14.39
CA LYS A 111 -5.15 0.30 13.54
C LYS A 111 -5.83 -0.79 14.34
N ILE A 112 -5.27 -1.19 15.49
CA ILE A 112 -5.91 -2.18 16.39
C ILE A 112 -7.27 -1.64 16.86
N VAL A 113 -7.35 -0.39 17.32
CA VAL A 113 -8.61 0.23 17.76
C VAL A 113 -9.64 0.25 16.63
N GLN A 114 -9.23 0.57 15.40
CA GLN A 114 -10.14 0.56 14.24
C GLN A 114 -10.69 -0.84 13.92
N VAL A 115 -9.84 -1.88 13.99
CA VAL A 115 -10.28 -3.26 13.78
C VAL A 115 -11.28 -3.67 14.86
N GLN A 116 -10.99 -3.39 16.13
CA GLN A 116 -11.89 -3.74 17.23
C GLN A 116 -13.20 -2.95 17.19
N ALA A 117 -13.17 -1.68 16.81
CA ALA A 117 -14.39 -0.89 16.61
C ALA A 117 -15.29 -1.49 15.51
N ARG A 118 -14.68 -2.02 14.43
CA ARG A 118 -15.42 -2.76 13.39
C ARG A 118 -16.03 -4.06 13.93
N VAL A 119 -15.26 -4.84 14.69
CA VAL A 119 -15.77 -6.07 15.34
C VAL A 119 -16.98 -5.74 16.21
N ILE A 120 -16.93 -4.68 17.02
CA ILE A 120 -18.06 -4.24 17.84
C ILE A 120 -19.28 -3.90 16.97
N ALA A 121 -19.09 -3.18 15.85
CA ALA A 121 -20.18 -2.84 14.95
C ALA A 121 -20.84 -4.10 14.36
N GLU A 122 -20.03 -5.04 13.86
CA GLU A 122 -20.51 -6.31 13.29
C GLU A 122 -21.25 -7.16 14.34
N GLN A 123 -20.73 -7.25 15.56
CA GLN A 123 -21.35 -8.03 16.63
C GLN A 123 -22.65 -7.42 17.16
N ARG A 124 -22.76 -6.09 17.17
CA ARG A 124 -24.01 -5.41 17.54
C ARG A 124 -25.16 -5.70 16.58
N GLU A 125 -24.88 -6.02 15.32
CA GLU A 125 -25.90 -6.40 14.34
C GLU A 125 -26.44 -7.81 14.58
N LEU A 126 -25.61 -8.73 15.08
CA LEU A 126 -25.96 -10.14 15.28
C LEU A 126 -26.87 -10.38 16.50
N LYS A 127 -26.82 -9.51 17.52
CA LYS A 127 -27.72 -9.49 18.71
C LYS A 127 -27.92 -10.85 19.38
N ASN A 128 -26.88 -11.68 19.43
CA ASN A 128 -26.90 -12.96 20.11
C ASN A 128 -26.03 -12.91 21.39
N PRO A 129 -26.18 -13.87 22.33
CA PRO A 129 -25.44 -13.84 23.59
C PRO A 129 -23.92 -13.94 23.43
N GLU A 130 -23.44 -14.67 22.42
CA GLU A 130 -22.01 -14.81 22.11
C GLU A 130 -21.40 -13.50 21.58
N SER A 131 -22.22 -12.69 20.89
CA SER A 131 -21.84 -11.36 20.40
C SER A 131 -21.55 -10.38 21.54
N GLU A 132 -22.30 -10.41 22.64
CA GLU A 132 -22.05 -9.55 23.80
C GLU A 132 -20.68 -9.85 24.42
N GLU A 133 -20.33 -11.14 24.62
CA GLU A 133 -19.00 -11.53 25.12
C GLU A 133 -17.87 -11.12 24.16
N MET A 134 -18.12 -11.11 22.85
CA MET A 134 -17.12 -10.65 21.87
C MET A 134 -17.00 -9.12 21.84
N ILE A 135 -18.09 -8.38 22.08
CA ILE A 135 -18.07 -6.93 22.25
C ILE A 135 -17.25 -6.56 23.48
N ASP A 136 -17.47 -7.22 24.62
CA ASP A 136 -16.73 -6.96 25.85
C ASP A 136 -15.23 -7.19 25.68
N ARG A 137 -14.82 -8.30 25.05
CA ARG A 137 -13.40 -8.57 24.74
C ARG A 137 -12.79 -7.54 23.79
N ALA A 138 -13.57 -7.07 22.81
CA ALA A 138 -13.12 -6.03 21.89
C ALA A 138 -12.93 -4.68 22.62
N LEU A 139 -13.84 -4.33 23.53
CA LEU A 139 -13.73 -3.15 24.38
C LEU A 139 -12.50 -3.20 25.30
N ASP A 140 -12.24 -4.34 25.93
CA ASP A 140 -11.04 -4.55 26.75
C ASP A 140 -9.76 -4.35 25.94
N THR A 141 -9.73 -4.88 24.71
CA THR A 141 -8.58 -4.73 23.81
C THR A 141 -8.37 -3.27 23.42
N ILE A 142 -9.45 -2.53 23.14
CA ILE A 142 -9.39 -1.09 22.85
C ILE A 142 -8.85 -0.34 24.06
N GLN A 143 -9.33 -0.64 25.27
CA GLN A 143 -8.91 0.03 26.49
C GLN A 143 -7.42 -0.20 26.78
N MET A 144 -6.96 -1.45 26.70
CA MET A 144 -5.54 -1.80 26.86
C MET A 144 -4.66 -1.09 25.83
N THR A 145 -5.07 -1.12 24.56
CA THR A 145 -4.34 -0.48 23.46
C THR A 145 -4.28 1.04 23.62
N ALA A 146 -5.40 1.66 24.00
CA ALA A 146 -5.48 3.10 24.23
C ALA A 146 -4.62 3.54 25.41
N SER A 147 -4.58 2.78 26.51
CA SER A 147 -3.70 3.06 27.66
C SER A 147 -2.23 3.02 27.25
N ASN A 148 -1.82 1.97 26.54
CA ASN A 148 -0.45 1.82 26.06
C ASN A 148 -0.05 2.94 25.09
N ALA A 149 -0.91 3.27 24.12
CA ALA A 149 -0.67 4.35 23.17
C ALA A 149 -0.58 5.71 23.87
N ARG A 150 -1.43 5.97 24.87
CA ARG A 150 -1.41 7.20 25.66
C ARG A 150 -0.09 7.39 26.41
N ASP A 151 0.49 6.32 26.95
CA ASP A 151 1.78 6.39 27.63
C ASP A 151 2.93 6.74 26.67
N MET A 152 2.81 6.36 25.40
CA MET A 152 3.80 6.71 24.37
C MET A 152 3.74 8.18 23.92
N ILE A 153 2.59 8.83 24.06
CA ILE A 153 2.41 10.25 23.70
C ILE A 153 3.06 11.18 24.74
N LYS A 154 3.23 10.74 25.99
CA LYS A 154 3.85 11.56 27.04
C LYS A 154 5.28 11.94 26.62
N PRO A 155 5.66 13.22 26.75
CA PRO A 155 7.03 13.63 26.46
C PRO A 155 7.98 12.83 27.36
N ALA A 156 9.07 12.32 26.78
CA ALA A 156 10.16 11.81 27.59
C ALA A 156 10.57 12.93 28.54
N LYS A 157 10.55 12.66 29.85
CA LYS A 157 10.99 13.61 30.87
C LYS A 157 12.31 14.23 30.39
N PRO A 158 12.49 15.57 30.42
CA PRO A 158 13.79 16.15 30.14
C PRO A 158 14.78 15.44 31.05
N LEU A 159 15.80 14.81 30.46
CA LEU A 159 16.94 14.35 31.22
C LEU A 159 17.59 15.63 31.75
N ASP A 160 17.32 15.98 33.02
CA ASP A 160 18.14 16.93 33.76
C ASP A 160 19.54 16.30 33.84
N GLY A 161 20.32 16.54 32.79
CA GLY A 161 21.73 16.24 32.77
C GLY A 161 22.41 17.23 33.70
N GLU A 162 22.78 16.77 34.88
CA GLU A 162 23.80 17.46 35.67
C GLU A 162 25.07 17.52 34.82
N ILE A 163 25.42 18.72 34.38
CA ILE A 163 26.69 18.96 33.69
C ILE A 163 27.76 18.93 34.78
N ILE A 164 28.40 17.76 34.95
CA ILE A 164 29.63 17.67 35.71
C ILE A 164 30.74 18.17 34.79
N GLY A 165 31.11 19.44 34.96
CA GLY A 165 32.20 20.11 34.24
C GLY A 165 32.63 21.38 34.95
#